data_AF-A0A496ZV41-F1
#
_entry.id   AF-A0A496ZV41-F1
#
_cell.length_a   1.000
_cell.length_b   1.000
_cell.length_c   1.000
_cell.angle_alpha   90.00
_cell.angle_beta   90.00
_cell.angle_gamma   90.00
#
_symmetry.space_group_name_H-M   'P 1'
#
loop_
_entity.id
_entity.type
_entity.pdbx_description
1 polymer ?
#
loop_
_entity_poly.entity_id
_entity_poly.type
_entity_poly.pdbx_seq_one_letter_code
_entity_poly.pdbx_strand_id
1 'polypeptide(L)' 'CIQICPADAIEFNSEGKAVIDQTKCTSCGKCITICPKDAIH' A
#
# COMPACT_ATOMS: atom_id res chain seq x y z
N CYS A 1 0.23 4.60 4.51
CA CYS A 1 -0.34 3.24 4.32
C CYS A 1 0.65 2.11 4.56
N ILE A 2 1.96 2.26 4.28
CA ILE A 2 2.97 1.20 4.51
C ILE A 2 2.95 0.69 5.95
N GLN A 3 3.09 1.59 6.92
CA GLN A 3 3.23 1.23 8.34
C GLN A 3 2.02 0.51 8.95
N ILE A 4 0.85 0.52 8.27
CA ILE A 4 -0.35 -0.17 8.74
C ILE A 4 -0.65 -1.45 7.97
N CYS A 5 0.11 -1.73 6.90
CA CYS A 5 -0.07 -2.95 6.13
C CYS A 5 0.42 -4.14 6.96
N PRO A 6 -0.46 -5.04 7.42
CA PRO A 6 -0.05 -6.15 8.27
C PRO A 6 0.78 -7.21 7.54
N ALA A 7 0.76 -7.16 6.21
CA ALA A 7 1.49 -8.08 5.34
C ALA A 7 2.77 -7.45 4.76
N ASP A 8 3.11 -6.22 5.15
CA ASP A 8 4.21 -5.43 4.57
C ASP A 8 4.22 -5.49 3.03
N ALA A 9 3.03 -5.45 2.44
CA ALA A 9 2.79 -5.62 1.01
C ALA A 9 2.87 -4.30 0.22
N ILE A 10 3.38 -3.22 0.82
CA ILE A 10 3.37 -1.89 0.22
C ILE A 10 4.79 -1.33 0.22
N GLU A 11 5.29 -0.97 -0.95
CA GLU A 11 6.62 -0.41 -1.15
C GLU A 11 6.54 0.90 -1.95
N PHE A 12 7.54 1.78 -1.84
CA PHE A 12 7.63 2.97 -2.69
C PHE A 12 8.44 2.67 -3.94
N ASN A 13 7.90 2.99 -5.12
CA ASN A 13 8.66 2.95 -6.35
C ASN A 13 9.64 4.13 -6.46
N SER A 14 10.46 4.13 -7.51
CA SER A 14 11.44 5.19 -7.78
C SER A 14 10.82 6.58 -8.03
N GLU A 15 9.52 6.67 -8.27
CA GLU A 15 8.76 7.91 -8.43
C GLU A 15 8.13 8.39 -7.10
N GLY A 16 8.35 7.67 -5.99
CA GLY A 16 7.76 7.98 -4.69
C GLY A 16 6.29 7.60 -4.55
N LYS A 17 5.75 6.78 -5.46
CA LYS A 17 4.38 6.25 -5.39
C LYS A 17 4.35 4.94 -4.63
N ALA A 18 3.32 4.73 -3.80
CA ALA A 18 3.15 3.46 -3.11
C ALA A 18 2.59 2.42 -4.09
N VAL A 19 3.29 1.30 -4.22
CA VAL A 19 2.93 0.15 -5.04
C VAL A 19 2.58 -1.00 -4.13
N ILE A 20 1.49 -1.70 -4.44
CA ILE A 20 1.05 -2.88 -3.68
C ILE A 20 1.54 -4.15 -4.35
N ASP A 21 2.28 -4.96 -3.60
CA ASP A 21 2.61 -6.32 -3.97
C ASP A 21 1.36 -7.20 -3.81
N GLN A 22 0.70 -7.51 -4.92
CA GLN A 22 -0.50 -8.35 -4.93
C GLN A 22 -0.27 -9.77 -4.43
N THR A 23 0.98 -10.26 -4.43
CA THR A 23 1.30 -11.60 -3.93
C THR A 23 1.27 -11.68 -2.42
N LYS A 24 1.61 -10.57 -1.75
CA LYS A 24 1.55 -10.42 -0.29
C LYS A 24 0.25 -9.80 0.19
N CYS A 25 -0.43 -9.04 -0.67
CA CYS A 25 -1.63 -8.31 -0.32
C CYS A 25 -2.78 -9.26 0.05
N THR A 26 -3.25 -9.16 1.30
CA THR A 26 -4.40 -9.93 1.80
C THR A 26 -5.73 -9.22 1.56
N SER A 27 -5.75 -8.13 0.79
CA SER A 27 -6.93 -7.30 0.51
C SER A 27 -7.66 -6.80 1.77
N CYS A 28 -6.92 -6.55 2.86
CA CYS A 28 -7.50 -6.13 4.15
C CYS A 28 -8.14 -4.72 4.15
N GLY A 29 -7.94 -3.91 3.09
CA GLY A 29 -8.56 -2.59 2.93
C GLY A 29 -8.02 -1.48 3.84
N LYS A 30 -7.15 -1.77 4.82
CA LYS A 30 -6.61 -0.77 5.77
C LYS A 30 -5.84 0.37 5.10
N CYS A 31 -5.18 0.09 3.98
CA CYS A 31 -4.42 1.08 3.24
C CYS A 31 -5.32 2.17 2.63
N ILE A 32 -6.55 1.84 2.23
CA ILE A 32 -7.51 2.74 1.56
C ILE A 32 -8.00 3.83 2.53
N THR A 33 -8.16 3.48 3.81
CA THR A 33 -8.66 4.41 4.84
C THR A 33 -7.61 5.43 5.27
N ILE A 34 -6.32 5.06 5.20
CA ILE A 34 -5.22 5.88 5.72
C ILE A 34 -4.45 6.62 4.62
N CYS A 35 -4.30 6.03 3.44
CA CYS A 35 -3.58 6.68 2.36
C CYS A 35 -4.50 7.66 1.64
N PRO A 36 -4.04 8.89 1.39
CA PRO A 36 -4.81 9.81 0.57
C PRO A 36 -5.08 9.15 -0.79
N LYS A 37 -6.29 9.41 -1.30
CA LYS A 37 -6.71 9.05 -2.64
C LYS A 37 -5.62 9.56 -3.60
N ASP A 38 -5.13 8.73 -4.51
CA ASP A 38 -3.95 8.94 -5.40
C ASP A 38 -2.56 8.53 -4.88
N ALA A 39 -2.40 8.09 -3.62
CA ALA A 39 -1.10 7.63 -3.13
C ALA A 39 -0.75 6.18 -3.52
N ILE A 40 -1.75 5.39 -3.93
CA ILE A 40 -1.64 3.96 -4.20
C ILE A 40 -2.00 3.70 -5.67
N HIS A 41 -1.11 3.01 -6.40
CA HIS A 41 -1.34 2.57 -7.78
C HIS A 41 -1.20 1.05 -7.90
#